data_AF-A0A965TQU2-F1
#
_entry.id   AF-A0A965TQU2-F1
#
_cell.length_a   1.000
_cell.length_b   1.000
_cell.length_c   1.000
_cell.angle_alpha   90.00
_cell.angle_beta   90.00
_cell.angle_gamma   90.00
#
_symmetry.space_group_name_H-M   'P 1'
#
loop_
_entity.id
_entity.type
_entity.pdbx_description
1 polymer ?
#
loop_
_entity_poly.entity_id
_entity_poly.type
_entity_poly.pdbx_seq_one_letter_code
_entity_poly.pdbx_strand_id
1 'polypeptide(L)'
;MKPIETTRPKTTASLGTDVLSNREFYFLLEKFCLEQIRETAGYDRFLNQYFNDEGYVDLWRIPNLMLDVIQQNVKFQANMAKPEFRTTLQSFVADLYTFCLKAIPTFPASTTEKSDVPVSVSLQNLKAQQHFVQSLMATFIQVLEQLSAEGQSEDAA
;
A
#
# COMPACT_ATOMS: atom_id res chain seq x y z
N MET A 1 10.95 7.64 49.32
CA MET A 1 11.10 7.26 47.90
C MET A 1 9.77 7.52 47.22
N LYS A 2 9.73 8.38 46.20
CA LYS A 2 8.52 8.62 45.39
C LYS A 2 8.62 7.79 44.10
N PRO A 3 7.54 7.16 43.62
CA PRO A 3 7.58 6.35 42.40
C PRO A 3 7.75 7.26 41.18
N ILE A 4 8.62 6.84 40.27
CA ILE A 4 8.87 7.50 38.99
C ILE A 4 7.68 7.17 38.09
N GLU A 5 6.84 8.18 37.81
CA GLU A 5 5.87 8.11 36.71
C GLU A 5 6.65 7.94 35.41
N THR A 6 6.63 6.72 34.87
CA THR A 6 7.10 6.46 33.51
C THR A 6 6.06 7.07 32.57
N THR A 7 6.33 8.29 32.13
CA THR A 7 5.64 8.91 31.01
C THR A 7 5.86 8.04 29.78
N ARG A 8 4.86 7.21 29.48
CA ARG A 8 4.74 6.50 28.21
C ARG A 8 4.86 7.53 27.08
N PRO A 9 5.81 7.42 26.14
CA PRO A 9 5.89 8.37 25.03
C PRO A 9 4.58 8.32 24.24
N LYS A 10 3.96 9.49 24.10
CA LYS A 10 2.81 9.74 23.24
C LYS A 10 3.23 9.54 21.79
N THR A 11 2.49 8.65 21.12
CA THR A 11 2.16 8.66 19.69
C THR A 11 3.34 8.89 18.75
N THR A 12 4.00 7.80 18.35
CA THR A 12 4.63 7.74 17.03
C THR A 12 3.53 7.99 16.00
N ALA A 13 3.53 9.16 15.36
CA ALA A 13 2.82 9.32 14.09
C ALA A 13 3.22 8.15 13.18
N SER A 14 2.24 7.47 12.62
CA SER A 14 2.37 6.25 11.83
C SER A 14 3.20 6.51 10.57
N LEU A 15 4.51 6.43 10.71
CA LEU A 15 5.44 6.51 9.60
C LEU A 15 5.23 5.28 8.72
N GLY A 16 4.43 5.40 7.65
CA GLY A 16 4.21 4.31 6.68
C GLY A 16 2.78 3.89 6.42
N THR A 17 1.75 4.68 6.77
CA THR A 17 0.36 4.40 6.33
C THR A 17 -0.27 5.55 5.54
N ASP A 18 0.30 6.75 5.61
CA ASP A 18 -0.23 7.95 4.94
C ASP A 18 -0.27 7.78 3.41
N VAL A 19 0.60 6.92 2.85
CA VAL A 19 0.59 6.61 1.42
C VAL A 19 -0.71 5.93 0.98
N LEU A 20 -1.34 5.13 1.85
CA LEU A 20 -2.60 4.43 1.55
C LEU A 20 -3.80 5.39 1.51
N SER A 21 -3.62 6.60 2.03
CA SER A 21 -4.58 7.71 1.93
C SER A 21 -4.17 8.74 0.88
N ASN A 22 -3.04 8.55 0.18
CA ASN A 22 -2.51 9.52 -0.78
C ASN A 22 -3.16 9.33 -2.16
N ARG A 23 -3.67 10.42 -2.74
CA ARG A 23 -4.31 10.42 -4.06
C ARG A 23 -3.43 9.85 -5.19
N GLU A 24 -2.13 10.11 -5.17
CA GLU A 24 -1.17 9.58 -6.16
C GLU A 24 -1.10 8.05 -6.12
N PHE A 25 -1.22 7.47 -4.92
CA PHE A 25 -1.29 6.02 -4.76
C PHE A 25 -2.56 5.42 -5.38
N TYR A 26 -3.72 6.06 -5.19
CA TYR A 26 -4.97 5.60 -5.83
C TYR A 26 -4.86 5.61 -7.36
N PHE A 27 -4.24 6.64 -7.94
CA PHE A 27 -4.02 6.68 -9.38
C PHE A 27 -3.07 5.56 -9.85
N LEU A 28 -2.00 5.29 -9.10
CA LEU A 28 -1.09 4.18 -9.40
C LEU A 28 -1.81 2.83 -9.35
N LEU A 29 -2.66 2.62 -8.34
CA LEU A 29 -3.48 1.43 -8.19
C LEU A 29 -4.45 1.25 -9.35
N GLU A 30 -5.18 2.30 -9.72
CA GLU A 30 -6.12 2.25 -10.85
C GLU A 30 -5.40 1.90 -12.15
N LYS A 31 -4.25 2.54 -12.42
CA LYS A 31 -3.42 2.20 -13.59
C LYS A 31 -2.94 0.77 -13.56
N PHE A 32 -2.41 0.31 -12.43
CA PHE A 32 -1.98 -1.07 -12.26
C PHE A 32 -3.13 -2.03 -12.58
N CYS A 33 -4.32 -1.79 -12.04
CA CYS A 33 -5.47 -2.62 -12.29
C CYS A 33 -5.89 -2.59 -13.77
N LEU A 34 -5.89 -1.43 -14.42
CA LEU A 34 -6.25 -1.33 -15.85
C LEU A 34 -5.24 -2.03 -16.77
N GLU A 35 -3.95 -1.96 -16.45
CA GLU A 35 -2.86 -2.47 -17.29
C GLU A 35 -2.56 -3.96 -17.00
N GLN A 36 -2.49 -4.37 -15.73
CA GLN A 36 -2.00 -5.70 -15.34
C GLN A 36 -3.09 -6.76 -15.14
N ILE A 37 -4.35 -6.38 -14.86
CA ILE A 37 -5.45 -7.36 -14.77
C ILE A 37 -5.67 -8.06 -16.12
N ARG A 38 -5.40 -7.35 -17.23
CA ARG A 38 -5.52 -7.93 -18.59
C ARG A 38 -4.44 -8.96 -18.90
N GLU A 39 -3.30 -8.89 -18.22
CA GLU A 39 -2.13 -9.73 -18.48
C GLU A 39 -2.06 -10.93 -17.53
N THR A 40 -2.65 -10.83 -16.32
CA THR A 40 -2.61 -11.86 -15.30
C THR A 40 -4.00 -12.40 -14.97
N ALA A 41 -4.35 -13.56 -15.56
CA ALA A 41 -5.67 -14.19 -15.40
C ALA A 41 -6.09 -14.46 -13.94
N GLY A 42 -5.13 -14.57 -13.01
CA GLY A 42 -5.40 -14.76 -11.59
C GLY A 42 -5.98 -13.54 -10.88
N TYR A 43 -5.57 -12.32 -11.28
CA TYR A 43 -5.98 -11.10 -10.58
C TYR A 43 -7.41 -10.67 -10.89
N ASP A 44 -7.87 -10.87 -12.13
CA ASP A 44 -9.26 -10.58 -12.49
C ASP A 44 -10.25 -11.38 -11.63
N ARG A 45 -10.02 -12.70 -11.51
CA ARG A 45 -10.85 -13.57 -10.68
C ARG A 45 -10.77 -13.19 -9.21
N PHE A 46 -9.57 -12.94 -8.69
CA PHE A 46 -9.36 -12.53 -7.30
C PHE A 46 -10.12 -11.25 -6.97
N LEU A 47 -9.99 -10.23 -7.79
CA LEU A 47 -10.65 -8.95 -7.59
C LEU A 47 -12.16 -9.07 -7.68
N ASN A 48 -12.68 -9.79 -8.68
CA ASN A 48 -14.11 -10.03 -8.80
C ASN A 48 -14.68 -10.87 -7.64
N GLN A 49 -13.91 -11.79 -7.07
CA GLN A 49 -14.38 -12.64 -5.99
C GLN A 49 -14.44 -11.90 -4.64
N TYR A 50 -13.48 -11.01 -4.37
CA TYR A 50 -13.29 -10.44 -3.04
C TYR A 50 -13.58 -8.94 -2.94
N PHE A 51 -13.61 -8.22 -4.06
CA PHE A 51 -13.77 -6.77 -4.13
C PHE A 51 -14.90 -6.33 -5.07
N ASN A 52 -15.65 -7.26 -5.66
CA ASN A 52 -16.84 -6.89 -6.43
C ASN A 52 -17.95 -6.42 -5.48
N ASP A 53 -18.50 -5.25 -5.79
CA ASP A 53 -19.68 -4.68 -5.18
C ASP A 53 -20.66 -4.29 -6.29
N GLU A 54 -21.86 -4.86 -6.25
CA GLU A 54 -22.95 -4.63 -7.22
C GLU A 54 -22.54 -4.69 -8.72
N GLY A 55 -21.59 -5.56 -9.07
CA GLY A 55 -21.16 -5.76 -10.47
C GLY A 55 -19.94 -4.93 -10.89
N TYR A 56 -19.33 -4.17 -9.97
CA TYR A 56 -18.11 -3.42 -10.20
C TYR A 56 -17.04 -3.80 -9.17
N VAL A 57 -15.76 -3.81 -9.57
CA VAL A 57 -14.65 -4.03 -8.64
C VAL A 57 -14.35 -2.73 -7.90
N ASP A 58 -14.55 -2.71 -6.58
CA ASP A 58 -14.20 -1.59 -5.71
C ASP A 58 -12.70 -1.65 -5.36
N LEU A 59 -11.89 -1.02 -6.22
CA LEU A 59 -10.45 -0.91 -6.03
C LEU A 59 -10.07 -0.09 -4.80
N TRP A 60 -10.95 0.80 -4.32
CA TRP A 60 -10.66 1.66 -3.18
C TRP A 60 -10.69 0.89 -1.84
N ARG A 61 -11.22 -0.33 -1.83
CA ARG A 61 -11.11 -1.24 -0.69
C ARG A 61 -9.72 -1.86 -0.54
N ILE A 62 -8.89 -1.87 -1.58
CA ILE A 62 -7.55 -2.49 -1.54
C ILE A 62 -6.60 -1.75 -0.59
N PRO A 63 -6.47 -0.40 -0.63
CA PRO A 63 -5.64 0.32 0.34
C PRO A 63 -6.15 0.14 1.78
N ASN A 64 -7.46 0.08 1.98
CA ASN A 64 -8.07 -0.20 3.28
C ASN A 64 -7.73 -1.60 3.79
N LEU A 65 -7.74 -2.61 2.91
CA LEU A 65 -7.28 -3.95 3.25
C LEU A 65 -5.79 -3.95 3.63
N MET A 66 -4.93 -3.26 2.88
CA MET A 66 -3.50 -3.13 3.21
C MET A 66 -3.31 -2.49 4.59
N LEU A 67 -4.12 -1.49 4.93
CA LEU A 67 -4.11 -0.88 6.25
C LEU A 67 -4.57 -1.85 7.34
N ASP A 68 -5.64 -2.60 7.08
CA ASP A 68 -6.12 -3.65 8.00
C ASP A 68 -5.06 -4.74 8.22
N VAL A 69 -4.27 -5.09 7.20
CA VAL A 69 -3.11 -6.01 7.33
C VAL A 69 -2.07 -5.43 8.29
N ILE A 70 -1.66 -4.18 8.08
CA ILE A 70 -0.68 -3.50 8.93
C ILE A 70 -1.16 -3.43 10.38
N GLN A 71 -2.45 -3.16 10.57
CA GLN A 71 -3.07 -3.00 11.88
C GLN A 71 -3.50 -4.32 12.52
N GLN A 72 -3.32 -5.45 11.82
CA GLN A 72 -3.82 -6.77 12.24
C GLN A 72 -5.31 -6.76 12.59
N ASN A 73 -6.10 -6.00 11.84
CA ASN A 73 -7.51 -5.74 12.12
C ASN A 73 -8.42 -6.88 11.66
N VAL A 74 -9.56 -7.04 12.34
CA VAL A 74 -10.43 -8.23 12.28
C VAL A 74 -11.30 -8.31 11.02
N LYS A 75 -11.54 -7.19 10.32
CA LYS A 75 -12.54 -7.09 9.24
C LYS A 75 -12.30 -8.06 8.08
N PHE A 76 -11.04 -8.36 7.76
CA PHE A 76 -10.68 -9.30 6.70
C PHE A 76 -10.06 -10.60 7.21
N GLN A 77 -10.00 -10.83 8.53
CA GLN A 77 -9.32 -12.00 9.07
C GLN A 77 -9.91 -13.33 8.59
N ALA A 78 -11.22 -13.41 8.39
CA ALA A 78 -11.86 -14.60 7.84
C ALA A 78 -11.38 -14.95 6.42
N ASN A 79 -11.00 -13.94 5.62
CA ASN A 79 -10.40 -14.15 4.30
C ASN A 79 -8.89 -14.36 4.40
N MET A 80 -8.19 -13.68 5.32
CA MET A 80 -6.76 -13.91 5.56
C MET A 80 -6.43 -15.33 6.03
N ALA A 81 -7.37 -15.97 6.74
CA ALA A 81 -7.28 -17.39 7.12
C ALA A 81 -7.29 -18.34 5.92
N LYS A 82 -7.68 -17.89 4.71
CA LYS A 82 -7.66 -18.71 3.50
C LYS A 82 -6.29 -18.63 2.83
N PRO A 83 -5.54 -19.73 2.71
CA PRO A 83 -4.21 -19.71 2.09
C PRO A 83 -4.22 -19.16 0.66
N GLU A 84 -5.22 -19.51 -0.15
CA GLU A 84 -5.33 -19.00 -1.53
C GLU A 84 -5.43 -17.46 -1.56
N PHE A 85 -6.21 -16.88 -0.64
CA PHE A 85 -6.46 -15.45 -0.59
C PHE A 85 -5.18 -14.73 -0.21
N ARG A 86 -4.51 -15.21 0.85
CA ARG A 86 -3.25 -14.63 1.34
C ARG A 86 -2.16 -14.70 0.28
N THR A 87 -1.96 -15.86 -0.36
CA THR A 87 -0.95 -16.01 -1.42
C THR A 87 -1.25 -15.10 -2.60
N THR A 88 -2.49 -15.04 -3.05
CA THR A 88 -2.86 -14.18 -4.19
C THR A 88 -2.72 -12.70 -3.85
N LEU A 89 -3.13 -12.29 -2.64
CA LEU A 89 -2.97 -10.92 -2.14
C LEU A 89 -1.50 -10.54 -2.02
N GLN A 90 -0.64 -11.44 -1.53
CA GLN A 90 0.80 -11.21 -1.41
C GLN A 90 1.43 -11.00 -2.79
N SER A 91 1.11 -11.84 -3.78
CA SER A 91 1.58 -11.66 -5.16
C SER A 91 1.06 -10.34 -5.75
N PHE A 92 -0.23 -10.04 -5.56
CA PHE A 92 -0.84 -8.80 -6.03
C PHE A 92 -0.13 -7.57 -5.47
N VAL A 93 0.13 -7.55 -4.16
CA VAL A 93 0.81 -6.43 -3.47
C VAL A 93 2.26 -6.31 -3.93
N ALA A 94 2.96 -7.43 -4.15
CA ALA A 94 4.34 -7.41 -4.65
C ALA A 94 4.44 -6.88 -6.10
N ASP A 95 3.48 -7.26 -6.95
CA ASP A 95 3.41 -6.76 -8.32
C ASP A 95 3.01 -5.28 -8.37
N LEU A 96 2.04 -4.88 -7.54
CA LEU A 96 1.67 -3.48 -7.38
C LEU A 96 2.84 -2.62 -6.89
N TYR A 97 3.64 -3.13 -5.94
CA TYR A 97 4.85 -2.45 -5.49
C TYR A 97 5.84 -2.24 -6.64
N THR A 98 6.10 -3.31 -7.39
CA THR A 98 7.00 -3.30 -8.55
C THR A 98 6.50 -2.32 -9.62
N PHE A 99 5.20 -2.29 -9.85
CA PHE A 99 4.55 -1.34 -10.75
C PHE A 99 4.75 0.10 -10.29
N CYS A 100 4.47 0.39 -9.01
CA CYS A 100 4.65 1.72 -8.44
C CYS A 100 6.09 2.22 -8.66
N LEU A 101 7.11 1.40 -8.36
CA LEU A 101 8.50 1.78 -8.55
C LEU A 101 8.88 2.07 -10.00
N LYS A 102 8.28 1.36 -10.96
CA LYS A 102 8.48 1.61 -12.41
C LYS A 102 7.75 2.85 -12.90
N ALA A 103 6.61 3.18 -12.32
CA ALA A 103 5.77 4.31 -12.70
C ALA A 103 6.21 5.64 -12.04
N ILE A 104 6.85 5.60 -10.88
CA ILE A 104 7.33 6.81 -10.17
C ILE A 104 8.28 7.69 -11.02
N PRO A 105 9.27 7.15 -11.77
CA PRO A 105 10.13 7.97 -12.63
C PRO A 105 9.39 8.63 -13.79
N THR A 106 8.25 8.08 -14.22
CA THR A 106 7.46 8.58 -15.35
C THR A 106 6.29 9.46 -14.91
N PHE A 107 6.07 9.58 -13.59
CA PHE A 107 5.08 10.48 -13.04
C PHE A 107 5.57 11.92 -13.17
N PRO A 108 4.86 12.79 -13.90
CA PRO A 108 5.19 14.20 -13.89
C PRO A 108 4.98 14.70 -12.46
N ALA A 109 6.06 15.11 -11.81
CA ALA A 109 5.99 15.86 -10.56
C ALA A 109 5.10 17.08 -10.83
N SER A 110 3.82 16.98 -10.44
CA SER A 110 2.76 17.97 -10.61
C SER A 110 3.02 18.96 -11.75
N THR A 111 2.49 18.66 -12.94
CA THR A 111 2.42 19.56 -14.10
C THR A 111 2.40 21.04 -13.71
N THR A 112 3.58 21.65 -13.74
CA THR A 112 3.77 23.09 -13.94
C THR A 112 4.58 23.20 -15.22
N GLU A 113 3.91 22.87 -16.33
CA GLU A 113 4.32 23.32 -17.65
C GLU A 113 4.19 24.84 -17.65
N LYS A 114 5.24 25.52 -17.21
CA LYS A 114 5.62 26.88 -17.57
C LYS A 114 7.03 27.14 -17.04
N SER A 115 7.92 27.41 -17.99
CA SER A 115 9.23 28.03 -17.80
C SER A 115 9.15 29.11 -16.69
N ASP A 116 10.16 29.16 -15.82
CA ASP A 116 10.32 30.04 -14.64
C ASP A 116 9.90 29.50 -13.25
N VAL A 117 10.01 28.19 -13.02
CA VAL A 117 9.91 27.67 -11.64
C VAL A 117 11.23 27.96 -10.87
N PRO A 118 11.18 28.67 -9.73
CA PRO A 118 12.37 28.91 -8.91
C PRO A 118 13.04 27.60 -8.49
N VAL A 119 14.38 27.56 -8.47
CA VAL A 119 15.17 26.38 -8.05
C VAL A 119 14.74 25.86 -6.67
N SER A 120 14.29 26.74 -5.78
CA SER A 120 13.77 26.37 -4.46
C SER A 120 12.49 25.51 -4.53
N VAL A 121 11.59 25.78 -5.48
CA VAL A 121 10.35 25.02 -5.70
C VAL A 121 10.69 23.65 -6.32
N SER A 122 11.65 23.61 -7.24
CA SER A 122 12.16 22.35 -7.81
C SER A 122 12.75 21.42 -6.74
N LEU A 123 13.57 21.94 -5.82
CA LEU A 123 14.12 21.16 -4.71
C LEU A 123 13.06 20.68 -3.71
N GLN A 124 12.02 21.48 -3.45
CA GLN A 124 10.91 21.07 -2.59
C GLN A 124 10.10 19.93 -3.23
N ASN A 125 9.84 20.00 -4.53
CA ASN A 125 9.15 18.95 -5.27
C ASN A 125 9.95 17.64 -5.28
N LEU A 126 11.26 17.71 -5.50
CA LEU A 126 12.14 16.53 -5.41
C LEU A 126 12.13 15.90 -4.01
N LYS A 127 12.16 16.72 -2.95
CA LYS A 127 12.06 16.23 -1.58
C LYS A 127 10.71 15.58 -1.30
N ALA A 128 9.61 16.19 -1.73
CA ALA A 128 8.27 15.63 -1.57
C ALA A 128 8.14 14.28 -2.30
N GLN A 129 8.65 14.19 -3.53
CA GLN A 129 8.69 12.93 -4.29
C GLN A 129 9.56 11.88 -3.57
N GLN A 130 10.74 12.25 -3.09
CA GLN A 130 11.61 11.34 -2.33
C GLN A 130 10.91 10.82 -1.07
N HIS A 131 10.23 11.69 -0.33
CA HIS A 131 9.46 11.30 0.85
C HIS A 131 8.31 10.36 0.49
N PHE A 132 7.58 10.64 -0.60
CA PHE A 132 6.53 9.75 -1.09
C PHE A 132 7.07 8.35 -1.41
N VAL A 133 8.20 8.26 -2.12
CA VAL A 133 8.83 6.97 -2.45
C VAL A 133 9.25 6.22 -1.19
N GLN A 134 9.86 6.90 -0.22
CA GLN A 134 10.26 6.28 1.04
C GLN A 134 9.06 5.77 1.83
N SER A 135 7.99 6.57 1.92
CA SER A 135 6.74 6.15 2.57
C SER A 135 6.11 4.97 1.84
N LEU A 136 6.08 4.98 0.50
CA LEU A 136 5.58 3.88 -0.31
C LEU A 136 6.37 2.59 -0.02
N MET A 137 7.70 2.63 -0.10
CA MET A 137 8.55 1.48 0.20
C MET A 137 8.31 0.94 1.61
N ALA A 138 8.31 1.81 2.63
CA ALA A 138 8.08 1.39 4.02
C ALA A 138 6.72 0.72 4.21
N THR A 139 5.67 1.27 3.58
CA THR A 139 4.31 0.73 3.64
C THR A 139 4.24 -0.66 3.03
N PHE A 140 4.77 -0.83 1.82
CA PHE A 140 4.72 -2.11 1.11
C PHE A 140 5.54 -3.18 1.81
N ILE A 141 6.71 -2.84 2.34
CA ILE A 141 7.52 -3.75 3.16
C ILE A 141 6.68 -4.22 4.36
N GLN A 142 6.06 -3.30 5.08
CA GLN A 142 5.26 -3.64 6.25
C GLN A 142 4.08 -4.56 5.90
N VAL A 143 3.34 -4.28 4.83
CA VAL A 143 2.25 -5.16 4.36
C VAL A 143 2.76 -6.56 4.03
N LEU A 144 3.83 -6.65 3.24
CA LEU A 144 4.37 -7.94 2.78
C LEU A 144 4.97 -8.77 3.93
N GLU A 145 5.60 -8.12 4.91
CA GLU A 145 6.10 -8.78 6.12
C GLU A 145 4.95 -9.38 6.93
N GLN A 146 3.87 -8.62 7.16
CA GLN A 146 2.70 -9.12 7.90
C GLN A 146 2.01 -10.29 7.18
N LEU A 147 1.87 -10.21 5.85
CA LEU A 147 1.33 -11.31 5.05
C LEU A 147 2.19 -12.58 5.12
N SER A 148 3.51 -12.43 5.31
CA SER A 148 4.45 -13.55 5.40
C SER A 148 4.52 -14.17 6.80
N ALA A 149 4.32 -13.37 7.86
CA ALA A 149 4.46 -13.81 9.25
C ALA A 149 3.37 -14.81 9.69
N GLU A 150 2.14 -14.67 9.20
CA GLU A 150 1.04 -15.59 9.56
C GLU A 150 1.13 -16.96 8.87
N GLY A 151 2.01 -17.13 7.87
CA GLY A 151 2.24 -18.41 7.20
C GLY A 151 3.14 -19.38 7.96
N GLN A 152 3.89 -18.89 8.97
CA GLN A 152 4.87 -19.69 9.71
C GLN A 152 4.33 -20.25 11.04
N SER A 153 3.09 -19.90 11.41
CA SER A 153 2.50 -20.28 12.70
C SER A 153 1.81 -21.65 12.68
N GLU A 154 1.56 -22.24 11.51
CA GLU A 154 0.85 -23.53 11.36
C GLU A 154 1.76 -24.76 11.23
N ASP A 155 3.08 -24.60 11.02
CA ASP A 155 4.03 -25.73 10.91
C ASP A 155 4.64 -26.16 12.26
N ALA A 156 4.14 -25.63 13.38
CA ALA A 156 4.70 -25.86 14.72
C ALA A 156 3.74 -26.52 15.73
N ALA A 157 2.62 -27.11 15.28
CA ALA A 157 1.64 -27.78 16.14
C ALA A 157 1.45 -29.26 15.79
#